data_AF-A0A202DX58-F1
#
_entry.id   AF-A0A202DX58-F1
#
_cell.length_a   1.000
_cell.length_b   1.000
_cell.length_c   1.000
_cell.angle_alpha   90.00
_cell.angle_beta   90.00
_cell.angle_gamma   90.00
#
_symmetry.space_group_name_H-M   'P 1'
#
loop_
_entity.id
_entity.type
_entity.pdbx_description
1 polymer ?
#
loop_
_entity_poly.entity_id
_entity_poly.type
_entity_poly.pdbx_seq_one_letter_code
_entity_poly.pdbx_strand_id
1 'polypeptide(L)'
;MSKDKKLAALRKTLEAEEREAVLEKSRVDLIVDVRQMLVDDLLAKLNEKKGRYKDYADKKIPEALKNNDSRRAASLKTYLQRLRKELSAAEQLLYSKQKDLEVAVERATIVAEELLNARVEKRKIEKLLEKRSHSEKLLSAAKEEVSIDELLSSRRRK
;
A
#
# COMPACT_ATOMS: atom_id res chain seq x y z
N MET A 1 -36.87 -11.26 -13.85
CA MET A 1 -36.24 -10.03 -13.30
C MET A 1 -36.02 -9.02 -14.40
N SER A 2 -36.48 -7.77 -14.24
CA SER A 2 -36.30 -6.68 -15.21
C SER A 2 -34.80 -6.40 -15.47
N LYS A 3 -34.46 -6.03 -16.71
CA LYS A 3 -33.09 -5.74 -17.16
C LYS A 3 -32.44 -4.59 -16.37
N ASP A 4 -33.23 -3.63 -15.88
CA ASP A 4 -32.76 -2.50 -15.07
C ASP A 4 -32.28 -2.93 -13.68
N LYS A 5 -32.96 -3.92 -13.08
CA LYS A 5 -32.54 -4.49 -11.79
C LYS A 5 -31.17 -5.18 -11.89
N LYS A 6 -30.86 -5.79 -13.04
CA LYS A 6 -29.55 -6.41 -13.29
C LYS A 6 -28.44 -5.39 -13.47
N LEU A 7 -28.72 -4.28 -14.16
CA LEU A 7 -27.79 -3.16 -14.37
C LEU A 7 -27.44 -2.46 -13.05
N ALA A 8 -28.45 -2.18 -12.22
CA ALA A 8 -28.24 -1.60 -10.90
C ALA A 8 -27.46 -2.53 -9.96
N ALA A 9 -27.69 -3.84 -10.05
CA ALA A 9 -26.93 -4.83 -9.28
C ALA A 9 -25.45 -4.83 -9.68
N LEU A 10 -25.14 -4.83 -10.98
CA LEU A 10 -23.76 -4.77 -11.50
C LEU A 10 -23.00 -3.51 -11.08
N ARG A 11 -23.66 -2.35 -11.04
CA ARG A 11 -23.03 -1.12 -10.53
C ARG A 11 -22.69 -1.22 -9.06
N LYS A 12 -23.63 -1.74 -8.26
CA LYS A 12 -23.42 -1.92 -6.81
C LYS A 12 -22.29 -2.91 -6.51
N THR A 13 -22.15 -4.00 -7.28
CA THR A 13 -21.05 -4.95 -7.09
C THR A 13 -19.71 -4.31 -7.41
N LEU A 14 -19.59 -3.56 -8.51
CA LEU A 14 -18.35 -2.86 -8.86
C LEU A 14 -17.96 -1.78 -7.84
N GLU A 15 -18.94 -1.07 -7.29
CA GLU A 15 -18.70 -0.13 -6.19
C GLU A 15 -18.24 -0.82 -4.91
N ALA A 16 -18.78 -1.99 -4.59
CA ALA A 16 -18.36 -2.78 -3.43
C ALA A 16 -16.92 -3.30 -3.60
N GLU A 17 -16.61 -3.86 -4.76
CA GLU A 17 -15.26 -4.37 -5.09
C GLU A 17 -14.20 -3.26 -5.04
N GLU A 18 -14.48 -2.07 -5.60
CA GLU A 18 -13.55 -0.94 -5.50
C GLU A 18 -13.35 -0.50 -4.04
N ARG A 19 -14.42 -0.48 -3.24
CA ARG A 19 -14.32 -0.12 -1.81
C ARG A 19 -13.48 -1.12 -1.04
N GLU A 20 -13.67 -2.42 -1.26
CA GLU A 20 -12.87 -3.47 -0.63
C GLU A 20 -11.39 -3.35 -1.03
N ALA A 21 -11.10 -3.14 -2.31
CA ALA A 21 -9.73 -2.95 -2.79
C ALA A 21 -9.06 -1.68 -2.19
N VAL A 22 -9.80 -0.58 -2.03
CA VAL A 22 -9.31 0.63 -1.37
C VAL A 22 -9.00 0.37 0.12
N LEU A 23 -9.86 -0.38 0.80
CA LEU A 23 -9.65 -0.73 2.21
C LEU A 23 -8.42 -1.64 2.37
N GLU A 24 -8.26 -2.64 1.50
CA GLU A 24 -7.08 -3.52 1.54
C GLU A 24 -5.81 -2.74 1.27
N LYS A 25 -5.80 -1.85 0.28
CA LYS A 25 -4.67 -0.95 0.03
C LYS A 25 -4.31 -0.14 1.26
N SER A 26 -5.30 0.50 1.88
CA SER A 26 -5.07 1.32 3.08
C SER A 26 -4.47 0.52 4.24
N ARG A 27 -4.88 -0.75 4.40
CA ARG A 27 -4.33 -1.65 5.42
C ARG A 27 -2.88 -2.01 5.13
N VAL A 28 -2.55 -2.30 3.87
CA VAL A 28 -1.18 -2.67 3.47
C VAL A 28 -0.24 -1.46 3.57
N ASP A 29 -0.69 -0.28 3.15
CA ASP A 29 0.07 0.98 3.28
C ASP A 29 0.39 1.26 4.77
N LEU A 30 -0.57 1.08 5.68
CA LEU A 30 -0.33 1.22 7.12
C LEU A 30 0.74 0.24 7.65
N ILE A 31 0.78 -0.99 7.12
CA ILE A 31 1.80 -1.98 7.50
C ILE A 31 3.19 -1.51 7.04
N VAL A 32 3.29 -0.94 5.84
CA VAL A 32 4.54 -0.36 5.32
C VAL A 32 5.00 0.77 6.23
N ASP A 33 4.12 1.70 6.57
CA ASP A 33 4.45 2.84 7.44
C ASP A 33 4.99 2.39 8.80
N VAL A 34 4.29 1.45 9.45
CA VAL A 34 4.72 0.90 10.75
C VAL A 34 6.08 0.21 10.66
N ARG A 35 6.34 -0.54 9.58
CA ARG A 35 7.63 -1.21 9.37
C ARG A 35 8.75 -0.21 9.08
N GLN A 36 8.46 0.84 8.32
CA GLN A 36 9.41 1.92 8.04
C GLN A 36 9.81 2.62 9.34
N MET A 37 8.84 2.99 10.18
CA MET A 37 9.10 3.59 11.49
C MET A 37 10.01 2.70 12.36
N LEU A 38 9.78 1.39 12.38
CA LEU A 38 10.61 0.45 13.13
C LEU A 38 12.06 0.40 12.59
N VAL A 39 12.24 0.42 11.27
CA VAL A 39 13.56 0.45 10.63
C VAL A 39 14.29 1.75 11.00
N ASP A 40 13.60 2.88 10.94
CA ASP A 40 14.17 4.20 11.26
C ASP A 40 14.60 4.27 12.74
N ASP A 41 13.75 3.78 13.65
CA ASP A 41 14.07 3.69 15.08
C ASP A 41 15.29 2.81 15.36
N LEU A 42 15.39 1.66 14.68
CA LEU A 42 16.52 0.75 14.83
C LEU A 42 17.80 1.37 14.27
N LEU A 43 17.71 2.09 13.16
CA LEU A 43 18.84 2.77 12.54
C LEU A 43 19.37 3.91 13.42
N ALA A 44 18.48 4.69 14.04
CA ALA A 44 18.84 5.71 15.02
C ALA A 44 19.60 5.09 16.22
N LYS A 45 19.04 4.04 16.84
CA LYS A 45 19.67 3.33 17.98
C LYS A 45 21.01 2.71 17.60
N LEU A 46 21.13 2.17 16.39
CA LEU A 46 22.38 1.61 15.88
C LEU A 46 23.46 2.68 15.75
N ASN A 47 23.10 3.85 15.19
CA ASN A 47 24.02 4.97 15.03
C ASN A 47 24.52 5.50 16.38
N GLU A 48 23.65 5.61 17.38
CA GLU A 48 24.06 5.97 18.74
C GLU A 48 25.05 4.95 19.35
N LYS A 49 24.79 3.65 19.17
CA LYS A 49 25.72 2.59 19.62
C LYS A 49 27.05 2.66 18.88
N LYS A 50 27.05 2.93 17.57
CA LYS A 50 28.28 3.12 16.78
C LYS A 50 29.07 4.33 17.26
N GLY A 51 28.39 5.44 17.54
CA GLY A 51 28.99 6.64 18.13
C GLY A 51 29.66 6.34 19.47
N ARG A 52 28.97 5.63 20.38
CA ARG A 52 29.55 5.18 21.65
C ARG A 52 30.77 4.30 21.43
N TYR A 53 30.65 3.26 20.61
CA TYR A 53 31.77 2.35 20.34
C TYR A 53 33.03 3.11 19.88
N LYS A 54 32.85 4.06 18.96
CA LYS A 54 33.94 4.93 18.48
C LYS A 54 34.52 5.80 19.61
N ASP A 55 33.69 6.43 20.44
CA ASP A 55 34.16 7.24 21.57
C ASP A 55 35.01 6.43 22.57
N TYR A 56 34.59 5.21 22.89
CA TYR A 56 35.34 4.32 23.77
C TYR A 56 36.66 3.85 23.15
N ALA A 57 36.64 3.46 21.87
CA ALA A 57 37.81 2.97 21.15
C ALA A 57 38.86 4.06 20.93
N ASP A 58 38.43 5.24 20.48
CA ASP A 58 39.33 6.29 19.98
C ASP A 58 39.75 7.29 21.06
N LYS A 59 38.93 7.47 22.11
CA LYS A 59 39.19 8.47 23.16
C LYS A 59 39.37 7.84 24.53
N LYS A 60 38.35 7.17 25.07
CA LYS A 60 38.34 6.77 26.48
C LYS A 60 39.43 5.76 26.84
N ILE A 61 39.66 4.76 25.99
CA ILE A 61 40.73 3.76 26.23
C ILE A 61 42.11 4.41 26.08
N PRO A 62 42.43 5.14 25.00
CA PRO A 62 43.68 5.89 24.89
C PRO A 62 43.94 6.87 26.04
N GLU A 63 42.93 7.61 26.50
CA GLU A 63 43.02 8.52 27.64
C GLU A 63 43.40 7.78 28.94
N ALA A 64 42.74 6.64 29.23
CA ALA A 64 43.07 5.84 30.41
C ALA A 64 44.51 5.30 30.36
N LEU A 65 44.99 4.89 29.18
CA LEU A 65 46.36 4.43 28.98
C LEU A 65 47.38 5.56 29.15
N LYS A 66 47.10 6.77 28.60
CA LYS A 66 47.96 7.96 28.79
C LYS A 66 48.09 8.36 30.27
N ASN A 67 47.04 8.13 31.05
CA ASN A 67 47.02 8.41 32.49
C ASN A 67 47.60 7.27 33.34
N ASN A 68 48.21 6.25 32.75
CA ASN A 68 48.72 5.04 33.43
C ASN A 68 47.66 4.26 34.24
N ASP A 69 46.38 4.43 33.93
CA ASP A 69 45.26 3.73 34.59
C ASP A 69 44.94 2.42 33.85
N SER A 70 45.85 1.44 34.01
CA SER A 70 45.75 0.13 33.35
C SER A 70 44.50 -0.66 33.75
N ARG A 71 44.01 -0.50 34.99
CA ARG A 71 42.79 -1.17 35.45
C ARG A 71 41.58 -0.64 34.71
N ARG A 72 41.42 0.68 34.63
CA ARG A 72 40.34 1.30 33.86
C ARG A 72 40.42 0.97 32.38
N ALA A 73 41.62 1.00 31.79
CA ALA A 73 41.80 0.62 30.40
C ALA A 73 41.35 -0.83 30.11
N ALA A 74 41.63 -1.77 31.03
CA ALA A 74 41.17 -3.15 30.91
C ALA A 74 39.64 -3.26 30.98
N SER A 75 39.01 -2.61 31.96
CA SER A 75 37.54 -2.58 32.09
C SER A 75 36.86 -1.98 30.85
N LEU A 76 37.40 -0.89 30.30
CA LEU A 76 36.89 -0.26 29.09
C LEU A 76 37.04 -1.17 27.86
N LYS A 77 38.14 -1.93 27.74
CA LYS A 77 38.31 -2.93 26.67
C LYS A 77 37.27 -4.04 26.77
N THR A 78 36.98 -4.56 27.97
CA THR A 78 35.92 -5.56 28.17
C THR A 78 34.55 -5.00 27.80
N TYR A 79 34.26 -3.76 28.18
CA TYR A 79 33.02 -3.09 27.80
C TYR A 79 32.92 -2.89 26.27
N LEU A 80 34.00 -2.47 25.62
CA LEU A 80 34.06 -2.30 24.17
C LEU A 80 33.81 -3.62 23.43
N GLN A 81 34.33 -4.74 23.93
CA GLN A 81 34.03 -6.07 23.38
C GLN A 81 32.55 -6.45 23.50
N ARG A 82 31.89 -6.11 24.62
CA ARG A 82 30.43 -6.32 24.77
C ARG A 82 29.66 -5.45 23.80
N LEU A 83 30.00 -4.16 23.70
CA LEU A 83 29.39 -3.26 22.71
C LEU A 83 29.55 -3.75 21.28
N ARG A 84 30.70 -4.34 20.92
CA ARG A 84 30.90 -4.93 19.58
C ARG A 84 29.90 -6.04 19.29
N LYS A 85 29.65 -6.92 20.26
CA LYS A 85 28.66 -8.01 20.12
C LYS A 85 27.25 -7.45 19.99
N GLU A 86 26.90 -6.47 20.80
CA GLU A 86 25.59 -5.80 20.73
C GLU A 86 25.39 -5.07 19.40
N LEU A 87 26.43 -4.42 18.87
CA LEU A 87 26.40 -3.77 17.56
C LEU A 87 26.14 -4.78 16.46
N SER A 88 26.88 -5.90 16.44
CA SER A 88 26.68 -6.96 15.46
C SER A 88 25.26 -7.53 15.51
N ALA A 89 24.70 -7.74 16.70
CA ALA A 89 23.32 -8.20 16.87
C ALA A 89 22.31 -7.16 16.38
N ALA A 90 22.54 -5.87 16.67
CA ALA A 90 21.68 -4.78 16.21
C ALA A 90 21.72 -4.62 14.67
N GLU A 91 22.88 -4.79 14.04
CA GLU A 91 23.03 -4.77 12.58
C GLU A 91 22.27 -5.92 11.92
N GLN A 92 22.37 -7.13 12.48
CA GLN A 92 21.60 -8.29 12.00
C GLN A 92 20.10 -8.09 12.15
N LEU A 93 19.66 -7.53 13.27
CA LEU A 93 18.25 -7.21 13.49
C LEU A 93 17.75 -6.17 12.50
N LEU A 94 18.50 -5.09 12.29
CA LEU A 94 18.16 -4.04 11.32
C LEU A 94 18.04 -4.63 9.92
N TYR A 95 19.01 -5.46 9.50
CA TYR A 95 18.97 -6.13 8.20
C TYR A 95 17.73 -7.00 8.03
N SER A 96 17.36 -7.77 9.06
CA SER A 96 16.13 -8.57 9.04
C SER A 96 14.88 -7.69 8.89
N LYS A 97 14.83 -6.53 9.56
CA LYS A 97 13.68 -5.62 9.48
C LYS A 97 13.60 -4.84 8.18
N GLN A 98 14.74 -4.54 7.56
CA GLN A 98 14.79 -3.99 6.22
C GLN A 98 14.22 -4.97 5.20
N LYS A 99 14.55 -6.27 5.30
CA LYS A 99 13.90 -7.31 4.46
C LYS A 99 12.41 -7.42 4.69
N ASP A 100 11.96 -7.40 5.95
CA ASP A 100 10.53 -7.42 6.26
C ASP A 100 9.82 -6.21 5.60
N LEU A 101 10.45 -5.03 5.62
CA LEU A 101 9.93 -3.83 4.97
C LEU A 101 9.89 -3.98 3.44
N GLU A 102 10.96 -4.48 2.81
CA GLU A 102 11.01 -4.73 1.36
C GLU A 102 9.83 -5.59 0.90
N VAL A 103 9.56 -6.70 1.59
CA VAL A 103 8.41 -7.58 1.29
C VAL A 103 7.07 -6.87 1.47
N ALA A 104 6.94 -5.98 2.46
CA ALA A 104 5.71 -5.20 2.64
C ALA A 104 5.50 -4.21 1.49
N VAL A 105 6.57 -3.55 1.03
CA VAL A 105 6.53 -2.60 -0.09
C VAL A 105 6.18 -3.32 -1.40
N GLU A 106 6.73 -4.50 -1.64
CA GLU A 106 6.36 -5.35 -2.78
C GLU A 106 4.86 -5.67 -2.76
N ARG A 107 4.34 -6.08 -1.59
CA ARG A 107 2.90 -6.35 -1.42
C ARG A 107 2.05 -5.09 -1.65
N ALA A 108 2.48 -3.93 -1.14
CA ALA A 108 1.78 -2.67 -1.37
C ALA A 108 1.71 -2.32 -2.86
N THR A 109 2.78 -2.60 -3.60
CA THR A 109 2.85 -2.40 -5.06
C THR A 109 1.85 -3.29 -5.78
N ILE A 110 1.79 -4.59 -5.45
CA ILE A 110 0.83 -5.54 -6.03
C ILE A 110 -0.61 -5.09 -5.77
N VAL A 111 -0.94 -4.74 -4.52
CA VAL A 111 -2.30 -4.30 -4.16
C VAL A 111 -2.66 -2.98 -4.85
N ALA A 112 -1.68 -2.08 -5.05
CA ALA A 112 -1.91 -0.85 -5.81
C ALA A 112 -2.21 -1.12 -7.29
N GLU A 113 -1.53 -2.08 -7.91
CA GLU A 113 -1.80 -2.54 -9.27
C GLU A 113 -3.17 -3.21 -9.41
N GLU A 114 -3.55 -4.06 -8.44
CA GLU A 114 -4.88 -4.69 -8.40
C GLU A 114 -6.00 -3.64 -8.29
N LEU A 115 -5.85 -2.63 -7.42
CA LEU A 115 -6.81 -1.54 -7.32
C LEU A 115 -6.90 -0.74 -8.63
N LEU A 116 -5.77 -0.48 -9.30
CA LEU A 116 -5.75 0.19 -10.58
C LEU A 116 -6.51 -0.62 -11.65
N ASN A 117 -6.25 -1.93 -11.72
CA ASN A 117 -6.92 -2.84 -12.63
C ASN A 117 -8.43 -2.89 -12.37
N ALA A 118 -8.85 -3.00 -11.09
CA ALA A 118 -10.26 -2.97 -10.71
C ALA A 118 -10.95 -1.66 -11.16
N ARG A 119 -10.29 -0.51 -11.00
CA ARG A 119 -10.79 0.79 -11.47
C ARG A 119 -10.91 0.87 -12.99
N VAL A 120 -9.95 0.31 -13.71
CA VAL A 120 -9.98 0.26 -15.18
C VAL A 120 -11.14 -0.60 -15.66
N GLU A 121 -11.32 -1.80 -15.08
CA GLU A 121 -12.43 -2.69 -15.43
C GLU A 121 -13.79 -2.09 -15.08
N LYS A 122 -13.92 -1.46 -13.90
CA LYS A 122 -15.12 -0.70 -13.53
C LYS A 122 -15.47 0.34 -14.59
N ARG A 123 -14.51 1.17 -15.02
CA ARG A 123 -14.72 2.17 -16.08
C ARG A 123 -15.13 1.55 -17.42
N LYS A 124 -14.56 0.41 -17.80
CA LYS A 124 -14.94 -0.31 -19.03
C LYS A 124 -16.40 -0.75 -18.96
N ILE A 125 -16.80 -1.35 -17.83
CA ILE A 125 -18.18 -1.80 -17.62
C ILE A 125 -19.13 -0.61 -17.61
N GLU A 126 -18.83 0.46 -16.88
CA GLU A 126 -19.65 1.69 -16.85
C GLU A 126 -19.92 2.24 -18.26
N LYS A 127 -18.89 2.33 -19.11
CA LYS A 127 -19.05 2.74 -20.52
C LYS A 127 -19.95 1.81 -21.32
N LEU A 128 -19.86 0.49 -21.10
CA LEU A 128 -20.75 -0.47 -21.77
C LEU A 128 -22.20 -0.29 -21.29
N LEU A 129 -22.40 -0.05 -20.00
CA LEU A 129 -23.74 0.20 -19.43
C LEU A 129 -24.36 1.50 -19.97
N GLU A 130 -23.56 2.56 -20.13
CA GLU A 130 -24.01 3.83 -20.74
C GLU A 130 -24.44 3.66 -22.19
N LYS A 131 -23.59 3.03 -23.03
CA LYS A 131 -23.91 2.75 -24.43
C LYS A 131 -25.19 1.96 -24.57
N ARG A 132 -25.38 0.95 -23.72
CA ARG A 132 -26.59 0.13 -23.70
C ARG A 132 -27.82 0.95 -23.31
N SER A 133 -27.74 1.75 -22.26
CA SER A 133 -28.85 2.62 -21.84
C SER A 133 -29.25 3.59 -22.95
N HIS A 134 -28.27 4.17 -23.67
CA HIS A 134 -28.53 5.02 -24.82
C HIS A 134 -29.23 4.27 -25.96
N SER A 135 -28.77 3.06 -26.32
CA SER A 135 -29.41 2.25 -27.35
C SER A 135 -30.85 1.84 -26.99
N GLU A 136 -31.13 1.57 -25.72
CA GLU A 136 -32.47 1.20 -25.25
C GLU A 136 -33.44 2.40 -25.34
N LYS A 137 -32.96 3.62 -25.04
CA LYS A 137 -33.74 4.86 -25.24
C LYS A 137 -34.08 5.10 -26.72
N LEU A 138 -33.11 4.94 -27.62
CA LEU A 138 -33.33 5.09 -29.06
C LEU A 138 -34.33 4.05 -29.59
N LEU A 139 -34.22 2.79 -29.16
CA LEU A 139 -35.16 1.73 -29.52
C LEU A 139 -36.58 1.98 -29.00
N SER A 140 -36.72 2.55 -27.79
CA SER A 140 -38.04 2.94 -27.25
C SER A 140 -38.64 4.06 -28.08
N ALA A 141 -37.88 5.12 -28.34
CA ALA A 141 -38.33 6.25 -29.15
C ALA A 141 -38.75 5.82 -30.56
N ALA A 142 -37.96 4.98 -31.22
CA ALA A 142 -38.30 4.44 -32.54
C ALA A 142 -39.60 3.62 -32.53
N LYS A 143 -39.85 2.83 -31.48
CA LYS A 143 -41.11 2.07 -31.33
C LYS A 143 -42.32 2.98 -31.09
N GLU A 144 -42.13 4.03 -30.30
CA GLU A 144 -43.16 5.04 -30.04
C GLU A 144 -43.51 5.78 -31.34
N GLU A 145 -42.51 6.20 -32.13
CA GLU A 145 -42.73 6.82 -33.45
C GLU A 145 -43.51 5.90 -34.40
N VAL A 146 -43.09 4.64 -34.53
CA VAL A 146 -43.81 3.66 -35.38
C VAL A 146 -45.26 3.48 -34.92
N SER A 147 -45.49 3.39 -33.61
CA SER A 147 -46.84 3.25 -33.06
C SER A 147 -47.71 4.49 -33.34
N ILE A 148 -47.12 5.69 -33.27
CA ILE A 148 -47.80 6.94 -33.61
C ILE A 148 -48.15 6.98 -35.10
N ASP A 149 -47.21 6.61 -35.97
CA ASP A 149 -47.41 6.58 -37.42
C ASP A 149 -48.50 5.57 -37.85
N GLU A 150 -48.55 4.40 -37.21
CA GLU A 150 -49.60 3.40 -37.42
C GLU A 150 -50.98 3.92 -36.99
N LEU A 151 -51.06 4.60 -35.84
CA LEU A 151 -52.29 5.23 -35.36
C LEU A 151 -52.79 6.32 -36.31
N LEU A 152 -51.89 7.20 -36.78
CA LEU A 152 -52.21 8.26 -37.72
C LEU A 152 -52.65 7.71 -39.08
N SER A 153 -51.99 6.68 -39.57
CA SER A 153 -52.34 5.99 -40.83
C SER A 153 -53.69 5.31 -40.75
N SER A 154 -54.01 4.68 -39.63
CA SER A 154 -55.30 4.03 -39.38
C SER A 154 -56.45 5.05 -39.29
N ARG A 155 -56.19 6.25 -38.78
CA ARG A 155 -57.16 7.34 -38.71
C ARG A 155 -57.49 7.94 -40.08
N ARG A 156 -56.54 7.98 -41.02
CA ARG A 156 -56.75 8.52 -42.38
C ARG A 156 -57.51 7.59 -43.32
N ARG A 157 -57.66 6.30 -42.97
CA ARG A 157 -58.37 5.29 -43.79
C ARG A 157 -59.83 5.09 -43.37
N LYS A 158 -60.33 5.85 -42.40
CA LYS A 158 -61.75 5.97 -42.05
C LYS A 158 -62.27 7.32 -42.51
#